data_AF-A0AAV5YY51-F1
#
_entry.id   AF-A0AAV5YY51-F1
#
_cell.length_a   1.000
_cell.length_b   1.000
_cell.length_c   1.000
_cell.angle_alpha   90.00
_cell.angle_beta   90.00
_cell.angle_gamma   90.00
#
_symmetry.space_group_name_H-M   'P 1'
#
loop_
_entity.id
_entity.type
_entity.pdbx_description
1 polymer ?
#
loop_
_entity_poly.entity_id
_entity_poly.type
_entity_poly.pdbx_seq_one_letter_code
_entity_poly.pdbx_strand_id
1 'polypeptide(L)' 'MRVPFKTTYDQDLGLFQDPVQRRWYAALLAAVILLPLAVPDFLVDISMVLIYGICGVSLMVLAGYTGLVSLGHAA' A
#
# COMPACT_ATOMS: atom_id res chain seq x y z
N MET A 1 -16.94 25.42 -0.53
CA MET A 1 -17.79 25.07 0.63
C MET A 1 -19.23 25.06 0.15
N ARG A 2 -19.90 23.91 0.15
CA ARG A 2 -21.33 23.82 -0.22
C ARG A 2 -22.08 23.72 1.10
N VAL A 3 -22.98 24.67 1.38
CA VAL A 3 -23.78 24.66 2.62
C VAL A 3 -25.14 24.07 2.25
N PRO A 4 -25.46 22.82 2.62
CA PRO A 4 -26.78 22.26 2.37
C PRO A 4 -27.83 23.02 3.19
N PHE A 5 -28.97 23.31 2.57
CA PHE A 5 -30.09 23.98 3.24
C PHE A 5 -30.74 22.98 4.20
N LYS A 6 -30.58 23.19 5.51
CA LYS A 6 -31.07 22.26 6.53
C LYS A 6 -32.56 22.49 6.77
N THR A 7 -33.39 21.47 6.54
CA THR A 7 -34.84 21.52 6.75
C THR A 7 -35.25 20.81 8.03
N THR A 8 -34.40 19.94 8.59
CA THR A 8 -34.69 19.13 9.77
C THR A 8 -33.39 18.80 10.50
N TYR A 9 -33.38 18.81 11.83
CA TYR A 9 -32.20 18.52 12.67
C TYR A 9 -31.60 17.12 12.44
N ASP A 10 -32.43 16.14 12.05
CA ASP A 10 -31.99 14.78 11.75
C ASP A 10 -30.97 14.69 10.60
N GLN A 11 -30.87 15.73 9.76
CA GLN A 11 -29.88 15.80 8.68
C GLN A 11 -28.45 15.91 9.21
N ASP A 12 -28.26 16.40 10.44
CA ASP A 12 -26.94 16.50 11.08
C ASP A 12 -26.55 15.23 11.86
N LEU A 13 -27.51 14.35 12.13
CA LEU A 13 -27.28 13.09 12.85
C LEU A 13 -26.78 11.96 11.92
N GLY A 14 -26.80 12.20 10.61
CA GLY A 14 -26.37 11.24 9.60
C GLY A 14 -24.84 11.06 9.56
N LEU A 15 -24.40 9.81 9.39
CA LEU A 15 -22.97 9.46 9.27
C LEU A 15 -22.26 10.15 8.09
N PHE A 16 -23.01 10.55 7.05
CA PHE A 16 -22.47 11.24 5.87
C PHE A 16 -23.19 12.58 5.69
N GLN A 17 -22.42 13.67 5.68
CA GLN A 17 -22.94 15.03 5.56
C GLN A 17 -23.42 15.33 4.14
N ASP A 18 -22.76 14.74 3.13
CA ASP A 18 -23.07 14.94 1.72
C ASP A 18 -23.32 13.63 0.96
N PRO A 19 -24.23 13.59 -0.03
CA PRO A 19 -24.38 12.45 -0.92
C PRO A 19 -23.11 12.21 -1.76
N VAL A 20 -22.31 13.26 -1.99
CA VAL A 20 -21.00 13.16 -2.65
C VAL A 20 -20.01 12.40 -1.76
N GLN A 21 -19.94 12.76 -0.47
CA GLN A 21 -19.10 12.08 0.51
C GLN A 21 -19.48 10.60 0.61
N ARG A 22 -20.77 10.28 0.72
CA ARG A 22 -21.24 8.89 0.75
C ARG A 22 -20.83 8.09 -0.48
N ARG A 23 -20.89 8.69 -1.68
CA ARG A 23 -20.44 8.03 -2.93
C ARG A 23 -18.94 7.77 -2.94
N TRP A 24 -18.12 8.70 -2.42
CA TRP A 24 -16.68 8.49 -2.30
C TRP A 24 -16.32 7.37 -1.33
N TYR A 25 -16.97 7.32 -0.16
CA TYR A 25 -16.76 6.23 0.78
C TYR A 25 -17.21 4.88 0.21
N ALA A 26 -18.34 4.85 -0.51
CA ALA A 26 -18.78 3.63 -1.21
C ALA A 26 -17.80 3.19 -2.31
N ALA A 27 -17.28 4.14 -3.10
CA ALA A 27 -16.28 3.85 -4.14
C ALA A 27 -14.97 3.34 -3.53
N LEU A 28 -14.53 3.91 -2.41
CA LEU A 28 -13.34 3.45 -1.70
C LEU A 28 -13.53 2.04 -1.14
N LEU A 29 -14.69 1.75 -0.55
CA LEU A 29 -15.03 0.41 -0.07
C LEU A 29 -15.06 -0.60 -1.23
N ALA A 30 -15.66 -0.25 -2.36
CA ALA A 30 -15.65 -1.08 -3.55
C ALA A 30 -14.22 -1.32 -4.07
N ALA A 31 -13.37 -0.30 -4.08
CA ALA A 31 -11.97 -0.42 -4.48
C ALA A 31 -11.20 -1.40 -3.59
N VAL A 32 -11.39 -1.34 -2.26
CA VAL A 32 -10.75 -2.29 -1.32
C VAL A 32 -11.21 -3.73 -1.57
N ILE A 33 -12.48 -3.94 -1.87
CA ILE A 33 -13.04 -5.27 -2.15
C ILE A 33 -12.56 -5.81 -3.51
N LEU A 34 -12.42 -4.94 -4.51
CA LEU A 34 -11.92 -5.29 -5.84
C LEU A 34 -10.39 -5.49 -5.87
N LEU A 35 -9.67 -4.90 -4.92
CA LEU A 35 -8.22 -4.98 -4.82
C LEU A 35 -7.66 -6.42 -4.83
N PRO A 36 -8.15 -7.38 -4.01
CA PRO A 36 -7.65 -8.76 -4.04
C PRO A 36 -7.93 -9.48 -5.37
N LEU A 37 -8.93 -9.07 -6.15
CA LEU A 37 -9.21 -9.67 -7.46
C LEU A 37 -8.33 -9.07 -8.57
N ALA A 38 -7.95 -7.81 -8.42
CA ALA A 38 -7.09 -7.09 -9.37
C ALA A 38 -5.60 -7.36 -9.13
N VAL A 39 -5.19 -7.66 -7.89
CA VAL A 39 -3.81 -7.95 -7.52
C VAL A 39 -3.56 -9.45 -7.74
N PRO A 40 -2.70 -9.82 -8.70
CA PRO A 40 -2.38 -11.22 -8.91
C PRO A 40 -1.46 -11.78 -7.81
N ASP A 41 -1.64 -13.06 -7.49
CA ASP A 41 -0.94 -13.75 -6.40
C ASP A 41 0.59 -13.69 -6.51
N PHE A 42 1.11 -13.60 -7.75
CA PHE A 42 2.55 -13.55 -8.02
C PHE A 42 3.24 -12.27 -7.54
N LEU A 43 2.52 -11.22 -7.11
CA LEU A 43 3.16 -10.03 -6.55
C LEU A 43 3.98 -10.36 -5.29
N VAL A 44 3.53 -11.34 -4.51
CA VAL A 44 4.27 -11.81 -3.33
C VAL A 44 5.60 -12.43 -3.76
N ASP A 45 5.59 -13.24 -4.83
CA ASP A 45 6.82 -13.85 -5.36
C ASP A 45 7.79 -12.82 -5.93
N ILE A 46 7.28 -11.81 -6.64
CA ILE A 46 8.10 -10.70 -7.15
C ILE A 46 8.75 -9.92 -5.99
N SER A 47 8.06 -9.75 -4.86
CA SER A 47 8.62 -9.07 -3.70
C SER A 47 9.84 -9.81 -3.13
N MET A 48 9.83 -11.15 -3.12
CA MET A 48 10.98 -11.95 -2.72
C MET A 48 12.15 -11.78 -3.69
N VAL A 49 11.89 -11.82 -5.00
CA VAL A 49 12.93 -11.59 -6.02
C VAL A 49 13.55 -10.20 -5.85
N LEU A 50 12.75 -9.17 -5.57
CA LEU A 50 13.23 -7.81 -5.31
C LEU A 50 14.09 -7.75 -4.06
N ILE A 51 13.66 -8.36 -2.96
CA ILE A 51 14.43 -8.41 -1.70
C ILE A 51 15.78 -9.08 -1.94
N TYR A 52 15.83 -10.23 -2.60
CA TYR A 52 17.07 -10.93 -2.90
C TYR A 52 17.97 -10.14 -3.87
N GLY A 53 17.37 -9.48 -4.87
CA GLY A 53 18.11 -8.58 -5.77
C GLY A 53 18.78 -7.44 -5.03
N ILE A 54 18.05 -6.77 -4.13
CA ILE A 54 18.61 -5.70 -3.27
C ILE A 54 19.71 -6.26 -2.38
N CYS A 55 19.50 -7.41 -1.75
CA CYS A 55 20.49 -8.06 -0.90
C CYS A 55 21.79 -8.37 -1.66
N GLY A 56 21.68 -8.89 -2.89
CA GLY A 56 22.83 -9.16 -3.76
C GLY A 56 23.60 -7.90 -4.15
N VAL A 57 22.87 -6.82 -4.49
CA VAL A 57 23.49 -5.52 -4.78
C VAL A 57 24.19 -4.96 -3.54
N SER A 58 23.54 -5.00 -2.37
CA SER A 58 24.15 -4.58 -1.10
C SER A 58 25.41 -5.41 -0.78
N LEU A 59 25.39 -6.72 -1.03
CA LEU A 59 26.54 -7.59 -0.86
C LEU A 59 27.67 -7.20 -1.81
N MET A 60 27.42 -6.93 -3.09
CA MET A 60 28.44 -6.44 -4.01
C MET A 60 29.05 -5.11 -3.56
N VAL A 61 28.26 -4.22 -2.97
CA VAL A 61 28.76 -2.96 -2.41
C VAL A 61 29.67 -3.22 -1.21
N LEU A 62 29.25 -4.04 -0.24
CA LEU A 62 30.04 -4.35 0.96
C LEU A 62 31.28 -5.19 0.65
N ALA A 63 31.18 -6.17 -0.24
CA ALA A 63 32.29 -7.07 -0.57
C ALA A 63 33.23 -6.45 -1.61
N GLY A 64 32.72 -5.69 -2.58
CA GLY A 64 33.47 -5.17 -3.72
C GLY A 64 34.18 -3.83 -3.48
N TYR A 65 33.60 -2.91 -2.70
CA TYR A 65 34.22 -1.59 -2.47
C TYR A 65 35.06 -1.51 -1.19
N THR A 66 34.71 -2.26 -0.14
CA THR A 66 35.44 -2.22 1.14
C THR A 66 36.19 -3.52 1.45
N GLY A 67 35.95 -4.61 0.70
CA GLY A 67 36.66 -5.89 0.89
C GLY A 67 36.50 -6.50 2.28
N LEU A 68 35.53 -6.04 3.08
CA LEU A 68 35.41 -6.35 4.50
C LEU A 68 34.79 -7.73 4.78
N VAL A 69 34.03 -8.28 3.83
CA VAL A 69 33.31 -9.55 4.01
C VAL A 69 34.10 -10.69 3.40
N SER A 70 34.83 -11.44 4.23
CA SER A 70 35.51 -12.68 3.83
C SER A 70 34.59 -13.88 4.10
N LEU A 71 34.02 -14.46 3.04
CA LEU A 71 33.16 -15.66 3.11
C LEU A 71 33.94 -16.96 3.42
N GLY A 72 35.27 -16.91 3.46
CA GLY A 72 36.14 -18.08 3.68
C GLY A 72 36.53 -18.35 5.14
N HIS A 73 36.12 -17.50 6.10
CA HIS A 73 36.46 -17.66 7.53
C HIS A 73 35.31 -18.18 8.40
N ALA A 74 34.17 -18.52 7.77
CA ALA A 74 32.96 -19.00 8.43
C ALA A 74 32.59 -20.44 8.00
N ALA A 75 33.59 -21.22 7.58
CA ALA A 75 33.49 -22.65 7.30
C ALA A 75 34.19 -23.47 8.39
#